data_AF-A0A3D2YZL9-F1
#
_entry.id   AF-A0A3D2YZL9-F1
#
_cell.length_a   1.000
_cell.length_b   1.000
_cell.length_c   1.000
_cell.angle_alpha   90.00
_cell.angle_beta   90.00
_cell.angle_gamma   90.00
#
_symmetry.space_group_name_H-M   'P 1'
#
loop_
_entity.id
_entity.type
_entity.pdbx_description
1 polymer ?
#
loop_
_entity_poly.entity_id
_entity_poly.type
_entity_poly.pdbx_seq_one_letter_code
_entity_poly.pdbx_strand_id
1 'polypeptide(L)'
;MGGMIGEMWASMAPTGKVIIAILSCLSVYSMAVVVERLVALRWASRISDAFAADAESLVDAGTLRDRAESPEFAEFASLAYVVGRSLKEFDRIRAEEDDGDLILEAVDEITTRQVDVAVINFRARLTSMATVAGVAPFLGLFGTVTGLISAFRGIAETGGGGLAAVSAGVSEALVTTVIGLFVAMPALWAYNYFMNRVDVMSIVLDNQAHHLVQAAVRRQVTLTGSRAGASRHKRRTDQGGTKLSPLPDITPIVNVALVLLIIFMIVTPMIREGVQVETPQAEAIDQLSEQDQSVVLSIQADGAMFVNLKAVNQASLQSELSLAYRGQEGKAVVIKGAENLPYRDILSVMDACKVIGAPSVDLVASRAE
;
A
#
# COMPACT_ATOMS: atom_id res chain seq x y z
N MET A 1 -10.69 -20.28 -14.11
CA MET A 1 -9.94 -19.07 -13.71
C MET A 1 -9.63 -18.13 -14.87
N GLY A 2 -9.46 -18.57 -16.13
CA GLY A 2 -9.14 -17.68 -17.25
C GLY A 2 -10.28 -16.77 -17.77
N GLY A 3 -11.55 -17.11 -17.56
CA GLY A 3 -12.70 -16.33 -18.06
C GLY A 3 -12.95 -15.02 -17.29
N MET A 4 -13.01 -15.08 -15.95
CA MET A 4 -13.32 -13.91 -15.12
C MET A 4 -12.28 -12.79 -15.23
N ILE A 5 -10.98 -13.12 -15.28
CA ILE A 5 -9.92 -12.12 -15.38
C ILE A 5 -9.90 -11.47 -16.77
N GLY A 6 -10.19 -12.25 -17.82
CA GLY A 6 -10.30 -11.74 -19.19
C GLY A 6 -11.50 -10.82 -19.38
N GLU A 7 -12.65 -11.17 -18.80
CA GLU A 7 -13.85 -10.33 -18.81
C GLU A 7 -13.66 -9.04 -18.01
N MET A 8 -13.04 -9.12 -16.82
CA MET A 8 -12.68 -7.95 -16.02
C MET A 8 -11.70 -7.02 -16.74
N TRP A 9 -10.70 -7.58 -17.44
CA TRP A 9 -9.78 -6.79 -18.26
C TRP A 9 -10.51 -6.12 -19.43
N ALA A 10 -11.43 -6.81 -20.10
CA ALA A 10 -12.19 -6.25 -21.21
C ALA A 10 -13.04 -5.05 -20.76
N SER A 11 -13.71 -5.17 -19.61
CA SER A 11 -14.54 -4.10 -19.03
C SER A 11 -13.74 -2.95 -18.40
N MET A 12 -12.43 -3.13 -18.20
CA MET A 12 -11.60 -2.21 -17.44
C MET A 12 -11.42 -0.84 -18.13
N ALA A 13 -11.47 0.23 -17.34
CA ALA A 13 -11.21 1.58 -17.79
C ALA A 13 -9.79 1.69 -18.40
N PRO A 14 -9.58 2.52 -19.43
CA PRO A 14 -8.26 2.70 -20.05
C PRO A 14 -7.16 3.06 -19.05
N THR A 15 -7.48 3.90 -18.06
CA THR A 15 -6.55 4.33 -17.02
C THR A 15 -6.10 3.17 -16.13
N GLY A 16 -7.02 2.28 -15.74
CA GLY A 16 -6.69 1.08 -14.95
C GLY A 16 -5.76 0.13 -15.68
N LYS A 17 -6.00 -0.09 -16.98
CA LYS A 17 -5.13 -0.92 -17.84
C LYS A 17 -3.70 -0.38 -17.90
N VAL A 18 -3.54 0.94 -18.05
CA VAL A 18 -2.22 1.60 -18.07
C VAL A 18 -1.49 1.41 -16.74
N ILE A 19 -2.19 1.59 -15.62
CA ILE A 19 -1.61 1.42 -14.28
C ILE A 19 -1.16 -0.02 -14.05
N ILE A 20 -1.99 -1.02 -14.40
CA ILE A 20 -1.63 -2.43 -14.29
C ILE A 20 -0.44 -2.76 -15.20
N ALA A 21 -0.37 -2.20 -16.42
CA ALA A 21 0.76 -2.39 -17.32
C ALA A 21 2.06 -1.83 -16.70
N ILE A 22 2.01 -0.63 -16.12
CA ILE A 22 3.16 -0.03 -15.42
C ILE A 22 3.57 -0.90 -14.23
N LEU A 23 2.62 -1.32 -13.39
CA LEU A 23 2.90 -2.20 -12.24
C LEU A 23 3.50 -3.54 -12.67
N SER A 24 3.04 -4.11 -13.78
CA SER A 24 3.58 -5.35 -14.33
C SER A 24 5.01 -5.16 -14.82
N CYS A 25 5.31 -4.07 -15.52
CA CYS A 25 6.68 -3.72 -15.91
C CYS A 25 7.60 -3.52 -14.69
N LEU A 26 7.12 -2.82 -13.66
CA LEU A 26 7.86 -2.64 -12.40
C LEU A 26 8.09 -3.96 -11.67
N SER A 27 7.13 -4.89 -11.71
CA SER A 27 7.26 -6.23 -11.14
C SER A 27 8.36 -7.04 -11.82
N VAL A 28 8.35 -7.08 -13.16
CA VAL A 28 9.37 -7.77 -13.95
C VAL A 28 10.75 -7.15 -13.73
N TYR A 29 10.84 -5.81 -13.75
CA TYR A 29 12.08 -5.10 -13.46
C TYR A 29 12.59 -5.42 -12.05
N SER A 30 11.72 -5.35 -11.03
CA SER A 30 12.08 -5.66 -9.65
C SER A 30 12.60 -7.09 -9.53
N MET A 31 11.92 -8.07 -10.12
CA MET A 31 12.37 -9.46 -10.12
C MET A 31 13.73 -9.64 -10.82
N ALA A 32 13.94 -8.98 -11.96
CA ALA A 32 15.22 -9.02 -12.66
C ALA A 32 16.36 -8.48 -11.80
N VAL A 33 16.14 -7.36 -11.10
CA VAL A 33 17.13 -6.78 -10.16
C VAL A 33 17.40 -7.71 -8.98
N VAL A 34 16.38 -8.39 -8.43
CA VAL A 34 16.56 -9.39 -7.35
C VAL A 34 17.50 -10.50 -7.79
N VAL A 35 17.25 -11.09 -8.96
CA VAL A 35 18.07 -12.19 -9.48
C VAL A 35 19.49 -11.74 -9.76
N GLU A 36 19.65 -10.58 -10.43
CA GLU A 36 20.96 -9.99 -10.69
C GLU A 36 21.75 -9.78 -9.40
N ARG A 37 21.13 -9.14 -8.39
CA ARG A 37 21.78 -8.84 -7.11
C ARG A 37 22.14 -10.11 -6.34
N LEU A 38 21.27 -11.11 -6.34
CA LEU A 38 21.51 -12.37 -5.66
C LEU A 38 22.69 -13.14 -6.26
N VAL A 39 22.85 -13.13 -7.59
CA VAL A 39 24.02 -13.71 -8.26
C VAL A 39 25.27 -12.87 -8.01
N ALA A 40 25.20 -11.56 -8.24
CA ALA A 40 26.33 -10.65 -8.11
C ALA A 40 26.94 -10.65 -6.70
N LEU A 41 26.12 -10.56 -5.65
CA LEU A 41 26.61 -10.56 -4.26
C LEU A 41 27.20 -11.92 -3.86
N ARG A 42 26.62 -13.03 -4.32
CA ARG A 42 27.17 -14.37 -4.06
C ARG A 42 28.49 -14.61 -4.79
N TRP A 43 28.61 -14.11 -6.01
CA TRP A 43 29.86 -14.18 -6.77
C TRP A 43 30.94 -13.31 -6.14
N ALA A 44 30.63 -12.04 -5.85
CA ALA A 44 31.56 -11.12 -5.22
C ALA A 44 32.07 -11.62 -3.85
N SER A 45 31.18 -12.21 -3.03
CA SER A 45 31.58 -12.78 -1.74
C SER A 45 32.54 -13.97 -1.94
N ARG A 46 32.20 -14.91 -2.83
CA ARG A 46 33.04 -16.09 -3.07
C ARG A 46 34.43 -15.75 -3.60
N ILE A 47 34.53 -14.80 -4.51
CA ILE A 47 35.83 -14.39 -5.08
C ILE A 47 36.63 -13.62 -4.01
N SER A 48 35.98 -12.78 -3.20
CA SER A 48 36.65 -12.11 -2.08
C SER A 48 37.15 -13.10 -1.02
N ASP A 49 36.37 -14.13 -0.70
CA ASP A 49 36.78 -15.20 0.22
C ASP A 49 37.99 -15.98 -0.34
N ALA A 50 37.99 -16.24 -1.65
CA ALA A 50 39.13 -16.89 -2.32
C ALA A 50 40.40 -16.02 -2.30
N PHE A 51 40.27 -14.70 -2.44
CA PHE A 51 41.39 -13.77 -2.28
C PHE A 51 41.90 -13.77 -0.82
N ALA A 52 40.98 -13.71 0.15
CA ALA A 52 41.31 -13.65 1.57
C ALA A 52 42.06 -14.90 2.07
N ALA A 53 41.75 -16.09 1.52
CA ALA A 53 42.35 -17.35 1.96
C ALA A 53 43.89 -17.36 1.88
N ASP A 54 44.46 -16.80 0.82
CA ASP A 54 45.91 -16.79 0.60
C ASP A 54 46.54 -15.42 0.91
N ALA A 55 45.72 -14.40 1.23
CA ALA A 55 46.17 -13.03 1.38
C ALA A 55 47.24 -12.85 2.46
N GLU A 56 47.12 -13.52 3.61
CA GLU A 56 48.13 -13.44 4.68
C GLU A 56 49.49 -13.96 4.22
N SER A 57 49.52 -15.08 3.50
CA SER A 57 50.77 -15.61 2.93
C SER A 57 51.40 -14.68 1.89
N LEU A 58 50.57 -13.91 1.17
CA LEU A 58 51.01 -12.93 0.17
C LEU A 58 51.49 -11.63 0.81
N VAL A 59 50.96 -11.24 1.97
CA VAL A 59 51.58 -10.20 2.82
C VAL A 59 52.99 -10.65 3.18
N ASP A 60 53.14 -11.94 3.52
CA ASP A 60 54.44 -12.48 3.91
C ASP A 60 55.44 -12.59 2.76
N ALA A 61 54.95 -12.83 1.55
CA ALA A 61 55.76 -12.84 0.33
C ALA A 61 56.03 -11.43 -0.23
N GLY A 62 55.27 -10.42 0.20
CA GLY A 62 55.34 -9.05 -0.34
C GLY A 62 54.69 -8.88 -1.72
N THR A 63 53.96 -9.89 -2.22
CA THR A 63 53.33 -9.91 -3.55
C THR A 63 51.82 -9.67 -3.50
N LEU A 64 51.28 -9.27 -2.35
CA LEU A 64 49.84 -9.02 -2.15
C LEU A 64 49.29 -8.01 -3.17
N ARG A 65 50.04 -6.95 -3.49
CA ARG A 65 49.64 -5.93 -4.46
C ARG A 65 49.48 -6.52 -5.86
N ASP A 66 50.47 -7.25 -6.34
CA ASP A 66 50.44 -7.85 -7.69
C ASP A 66 49.27 -8.80 -7.85
N ARG A 67 48.93 -9.54 -6.79
CA ARG A 67 47.74 -10.39 -6.75
C ARG A 67 46.45 -9.58 -6.78
N ALA A 68 46.37 -8.51 -5.98
CA ALA A 68 45.19 -7.65 -5.93
C ALA A 68 44.93 -6.94 -7.27
N GLU A 69 45.98 -6.59 -8.00
CA GLU A 69 45.91 -6.00 -9.34
C GLU A 69 45.71 -7.03 -10.47
N SER A 70 45.73 -8.34 -10.17
CA SER A 70 45.53 -9.37 -11.18
C SER A 70 44.13 -9.28 -11.82
N PRO A 71 43.99 -9.48 -13.15
CA PRO A 71 42.70 -9.34 -13.85
C PRO A 71 41.60 -10.24 -13.29
N GLU A 72 41.98 -11.38 -12.70
CA GLU A 72 41.08 -12.34 -12.07
C GLU A 72 40.32 -11.74 -10.86
N PHE A 73 40.94 -10.81 -10.12
CA PHE A 73 40.39 -10.26 -8.88
C PHE A 73 40.05 -8.78 -8.95
N ALA A 74 40.78 -8.00 -9.76
CA ALA A 74 40.66 -6.55 -9.82
C ALA A 74 39.24 -6.07 -10.22
N GLU A 75 38.49 -6.89 -10.97
CA GLU A 75 37.15 -6.53 -11.45
C GLU A 75 36.02 -7.03 -10.52
N PHE A 76 36.21 -8.17 -9.85
CA PHE A 76 35.11 -8.88 -9.19
C PHE A 76 35.24 -9.03 -7.66
N ALA A 77 36.46 -8.93 -7.11
CA ALA A 77 36.68 -9.02 -5.67
C ALA A 77 36.78 -7.61 -5.07
N SER A 78 35.79 -7.22 -4.27
CA SER A 78 35.81 -5.94 -3.57
C SER A 78 37.00 -5.82 -2.62
N LEU A 79 37.40 -6.93 -1.98
CA LEU A 79 38.56 -6.94 -1.10
C LEU A 79 39.86 -6.68 -1.87
N ALA A 80 40.05 -7.36 -3.00
CA ALA A 80 41.22 -7.13 -3.86
C ALA A 80 41.23 -5.72 -4.46
N TYR A 81 40.05 -5.20 -4.87
CA TYR A 81 39.91 -3.84 -5.33
C TYR A 81 40.40 -2.83 -4.29
N VAL A 82 39.91 -2.93 -3.04
CA VAL A 82 40.29 -2.02 -1.95
C VAL A 82 41.77 -2.16 -1.62
N VAL A 83 42.26 -3.39 -1.39
CA VAL A 83 43.65 -3.67 -1.04
C VAL A 83 44.61 -3.19 -2.14
N GLY A 84 44.34 -3.53 -3.40
CA GLY A 84 45.17 -3.14 -4.53
C GLY A 84 45.22 -1.63 -4.74
N ARG A 85 44.08 -0.94 -4.65
CA ARG A 85 44.01 0.52 -4.75
C ARG A 85 44.73 1.20 -3.58
N SER A 86 44.57 0.70 -2.36
CA SER A 86 45.26 1.24 -1.18
C SER A 86 46.77 1.07 -1.27
N LEU A 87 47.26 -0.13 -1.62
CA LEU A 87 48.70 -0.40 -1.73
C LEU A 87 49.36 0.37 -2.87
N LYS A 88 48.65 0.55 -3.99
CA LYS A 88 49.13 1.36 -5.11
C LYS A 88 49.31 2.85 -4.73
N GLU A 89 48.38 3.40 -3.97
CA GLU A 89 48.48 4.79 -3.51
C GLU A 89 49.53 4.94 -2.40
N PHE A 90 49.67 3.94 -1.53
CA PHE A 90 50.74 3.87 -0.53
C PHE A 90 52.14 3.95 -1.17
N ASP A 91 52.38 3.23 -2.27
CA ASP A 91 53.67 3.28 -2.98
C ASP A 91 54.00 4.71 -3.46
N ARG A 92 52.97 5.50 -3.82
CA ARG A 92 53.14 6.89 -4.22
C ARG A 92 53.48 7.78 -3.02
N ILE A 93 52.78 7.61 -1.90
CA ILE A 93 53.03 8.39 -0.67
C ILE A 93 54.43 8.12 -0.13
N ARG A 94 54.83 6.86 -0.06
CA ARG A 94 56.15 6.47 0.41
C ARG A 94 57.29 7.03 -0.45
N ALA A 95 57.02 7.37 -1.71
CA ALA A 95 58.01 8.03 -2.56
C ALA A 95 58.20 9.53 -2.23
N GLU A 96 57.21 10.15 -1.57
CA GLU A 96 57.18 11.58 -1.25
C GLU A 96 57.43 11.86 0.24
N GLU A 97 57.05 10.94 1.12
CA GLU A 97 57.07 11.06 2.59
C GLU A 97 57.92 9.92 3.20
N ASP A 98 58.72 10.25 4.23
CA ASP A 98 59.61 9.29 4.92
C ASP A 98 59.17 9.01 6.37
N ASP A 99 58.26 9.83 6.92
CA ASP A 99 57.71 9.61 8.26
C ASP A 99 56.71 8.45 8.26
N GLY A 100 57.11 7.35 8.92
CA GLY A 100 56.30 6.14 9.03
C GLY A 100 54.94 6.36 9.69
N ASP A 101 54.82 7.27 10.65
CA ASP A 101 53.55 7.55 11.32
C ASP A 101 52.59 8.30 10.39
N LEU A 102 53.09 9.28 9.62
CA LEU A 102 52.30 10.00 8.61
C LEU A 102 51.85 9.07 7.47
N ILE A 103 52.72 8.16 7.04
CA ILE A 103 52.41 7.16 6.02
C ILE A 103 51.29 6.22 6.52
N LEU A 104 51.37 5.76 7.77
CA LEU A 104 50.35 4.88 8.36
C LEU A 104 48.99 5.58 8.48
N GLU A 105 48.96 6.85 8.88
CA GLU A 105 47.73 7.65 8.95
C GLU A 105 47.12 7.86 7.55
N ALA A 106 47.93 8.21 6.56
CA ALA A 106 47.46 8.42 5.19
C ALA A 106 46.89 7.12 4.57
N VAL A 107 47.51 5.97 4.85
CA VAL A 107 47.03 4.66 4.38
C VAL A 107 45.67 4.28 4.98
N ASP A 108 45.45 4.61 6.25
CA ASP A 108 44.18 4.38 6.94
C ASP A 108 43.05 5.20 6.28
N GLU A 109 43.30 6.49 6.02
CA GLU A 109 42.38 7.37 5.30
C GLU A 109 42.08 6.85 3.88
N ILE A 110 43.12 6.45 3.13
CA ILE A 110 42.95 5.90 1.79
C ILE A 110 42.10 4.64 1.82
N THR A 111 42.37 3.72 2.74
CA THR A 111 41.66 2.45 2.84
C THR A 111 40.20 2.68 3.17
N THR A 112 39.90 3.53 4.15
CA THR A 112 38.53 3.96 4.47
C THR A 112 37.82 4.51 3.24
N ARG A 113 38.47 5.41 2.48
CA ARG A 113 37.90 5.98 1.26
C ARG A 113 37.63 4.94 0.18
N GLN A 114 38.52 3.95 0.00
CA GLN A 114 38.31 2.87 -0.98
C GLN A 114 37.18 1.92 -0.56
N VAL A 115 37.05 1.64 0.73
CA VAL A 115 35.91 0.89 1.30
C VAL A 115 34.60 1.62 0.99
N ASP A 116 34.53 2.92 1.26
CA ASP A 116 33.34 3.73 0.97
C ASP A 116 32.92 3.66 -0.50
N VAL A 117 33.88 3.78 -1.43
CA VAL A 117 33.62 3.64 -2.88
C VAL A 117 33.06 2.25 -3.21
N ALA A 118 33.64 1.18 -2.63
CA ALA A 118 33.16 -0.18 -2.84
C ALA A 118 31.73 -0.39 -2.29
N VAL A 119 31.43 0.16 -1.11
CA VAL A 119 30.11 0.08 -0.47
C VAL A 119 29.05 0.84 -1.27
N ILE A 120 29.38 2.02 -1.82
CA ILE A 120 28.49 2.77 -2.71
C ILE A 120 28.09 1.91 -3.91
N ASN A 121 29.05 1.20 -4.53
CA ASN A 121 28.78 0.33 -5.68
C ASN A 121 27.86 -0.85 -5.33
N PHE A 122 27.97 -1.41 -4.11
CA PHE A 122 27.04 -2.43 -3.63
C PHE A 122 25.61 -1.90 -3.49
N ARG A 123 25.48 -0.66 -3.01
CA ARG A 123 24.18 -0.01 -2.75
C ARG A 123 23.49 0.55 -3.99
N ALA A 124 24.24 0.94 -5.03
CA ALA A 124 23.73 1.71 -6.16
C ALA A 124 22.48 1.14 -6.86
N ARG A 125 22.33 -0.20 -6.94
CA ARG A 125 21.15 -0.83 -7.56
C ARG A 125 20.04 -1.21 -6.57
N LEU A 126 20.24 -1.05 -5.26
CA LEU A 126 19.21 -1.26 -4.25
C LEU A 126 18.23 -0.08 -4.19
N THR A 127 18.70 1.12 -4.55
CA THR A 127 17.88 2.34 -4.57
C THR A 127 16.64 2.20 -5.46
N SER A 128 16.77 1.55 -6.63
CA SER A 128 15.62 1.33 -7.51
C SER A 128 14.57 0.40 -6.90
N MET A 129 14.97 -0.60 -6.12
CA MET A 129 14.03 -1.47 -5.40
C MET A 129 13.25 -0.71 -4.33
N ALA A 130 13.92 0.19 -3.59
CA ALA A 130 13.27 1.05 -2.62
C ALA A 130 12.23 1.96 -3.31
N THR A 131 12.56 2.51 -4.49
CA THR A 131 11.61 3.29 -5.28
C THR A 131 10.40 2.46 -5.73
N VAL A 132 10.61 1.24 -6.22
CA VAL A 132 9.49 0.35 -6.61
C VAL A 132 8.60 0.01 -5.42
N ALA A 133 9.21 -0.36 -4.28
CA ALA A 133 8.50 -0.67 -3.05
C ALA A 133 7.68 0.53 -2.52
N GLY A 134 8.23 1.75 -2.64
CA GLY A 134 7.56 2.97 -2.24
C GLY A 134 6.45 3.42 -3.20
N VAL A 135 6.64 3.32 -4.51
CA VAL A 135 5.74 3.89 -5.53
C VAL A 135 4.60 2.94 -5.93
N ALA A 136 4.84 1.62 -5.93
CA ALA A 136 3.84 0.65 -6.39
C ALA A 136 2.49 0.70 -5.61
N PRO A 137 2.45 0.86 -4.27
CA PRO A 137 1.19 1.02 -3.55
C PRO A 137 0.41 2.27 -3.95
N PHE A 138 1.12 3.38 -4.21
CA PHE A 138 0.50 4.63 -4.64
C PHE A 138 -0.08 4.55 -6.05
N LEU A 139 0.59 3.84 -6.96
CA LEU A 139 0.04 3.54 -8.28
C LEU A 139 -1.25 2.71 -8.16
N GLY A 140 -1.27 1.72 -7.26
CA GLY A 140 -2.46 0.92 -6.97
C GLY A 140 -3.63 1.78 -6.46
N LEU A 141 -3.38 2.63 -5.48
CA LEU A 141 -4.34 3.59 -4.92
C LEU A 141 -4.86 4.57 -5.98
N PHE A 142 -3.97 5.09 -6.84
CA PHE A 142 -4.34 5.95 -7.95
C PHE A 142 -5.29 5.22 -8.93
N GLY A 143 -5.06 3.93 -9.17
CA GLY A 143 -5.98 3.09 -9.92
C GLY A 143 -7.36 2.99 -9.27
N THR A 144 -7.40 2.88 -7.95
CA THR A 144 -8.68 2.85 -7.22
C THR A 144 -9.43 4.17 -7.33
N VAL A 145 -8.73 5.30 -7.15
CA VAL A 145 -9.32 6.64 -7.27
C VAL A 145 -9.87 6.88 -8.68
N THR A 146 -9.10 6.56 -9.70
CA THR A 146 -9.52 6.76 -11.10
C THR A 146 -10.66 5.83 -11.50
N GLY A 147 -10.66 4.56 -11.05
CA GLY A 147 -11.76 3.62 -11.24
C GLY A 147 -13.06 4.09 -10.58
N LEU A 148 -12.98 4.61 -9.35
CA LEU A 148 -14.12 5.17 -8.63
C LEU A 148 -14.72 6.39 -9.36
N ILE A 149 -13.87 7.28 -9.87
CA ILE A 149 -14.30 8.45 -10.66
C ILE A 149 -15.02 8.02 -11.94
N SER A 150 -14.48 7.02 -12.66
CA SER A 150 -15.12 6.48 -13.86
C SER A 150 -16.47 5.83 -13.56
N ALA A 151 -16.59 5.11 -12.44
CA ALA A 151 -17.84 4.51 -12.00
C ALA A 151 -18.93 5.56 -11.74
N PHE A 152 -18.63 6.61 -10.97
CA PHE A 152 -19.59 7.68 -10.68
C PHE A 152 -19.96 8.50 -11.92
N ARG A 153 -19.02 8.72 -12.83
CA ARG A 153 -19.30 9.42 -14.09
C ARG A 153 -20.28 8.63 -14.97
N GLY A 154 -20.14 7.31 -15.05
CA GLY A 154 -21.07 6.45 -15.79
C GLY A 154 -22.50 6.50 -15.26
N ILE A 155 -22.68 6.61 -13.94
CA ILE A 155 -24.00 6.80 -13.30
C ILE A 155 -24.59 8.16 -13.68
N ALA A 156 -23.78 9.22 -13.62
CA ALA A 156 -24.21 10.57 -13.94
C ALA A 156 -24.66 10.72 -15.41
N GLU A 157 -24.00 10.02 -16.33
CA GLU A 157 -24.31 10.06 -17.78
C GLU A 157 -25.56 9.21 -18.14
N THR A 158 -25.80 8.10 -17.44
CA THR A 158 -26.92 7.18 -17.73
C THR A 158 -28.20 7.52 -16.99
N GLY A 159 -28.14 8.39 -15.98
CA GLY A 159 -29.31 8.78 -15.17
C GLY A 159 -29.90 7.64 -14.32
N GLY A 160 -29.33 6.43 -14.39
CA GLY A 160 -29.79 5.23 -13.71
C GLY A 160 -28.76 4.75 -12.68
N GLY A 161 -29.05 5.00 -11.39
CA GLY A 161 -28.21 4.63 -10.26
C GLY A 161 -28.40 3.20 -9.76
N GLY A 162 -28.12 2.20 -10.60
CA GLY A 162 -28.16 0.80 -10.18
C GLY A 162 -26.92 0.40 -9.36
N LEU A 163 -27.10 -0.26 -8.21
CA LEU A 163 -26.03 -0.86 -7.40
C LEU A 163 -25.04 -1.71 -8.22
N ALA A 164 -25.55 -2.39 -9.26
CA ALA A 164 -24.74 -3.22 -10.15
C ALA A 164 -23.69 -2.42 -10.95
N ALA A 165 -24.01 -1.21 -11.42
CA ALA A 165 -23.10 -0.36 -12.19
C ALA A 165 -21.95 0.15 -11.33
N VAL A 166 -22.23 0.51 -10.07
CA VAL A 166 -21.22 0.98 -9.11
C VAL A 166 -20.33 -0.17 -8.66
N SER A 167 -20.93 -1.32 -8.38
CA SER A 167 -20.22 -2.51 -7.87
C SER A 167 -19.14 -3.01 -8.83
N ALA A 168 -19.39 -2.93 -10.14
CA ALA A 168 -18.40 -3.30 -11.15
C ALA A 168 -17.17 -2.37 -11.12
N GLY A 169 -17.37 -1.05 -11.10
CA GLY A 169 -16.26 -0.08 -11.06
C GLY A 169 -15.48 -0.10 -9.75
N VAL A 170 -16.14 -0.38 -8.61
CA VAL A 170 -15.46 -0.56 -7.32
C VAL A 170 -14.63 -1.84 -7.31
N SER A 171 -15.15 -2.95 -7.85
CA SER A 171 -14.40 -4.21 -7.92
C SER A 171 -13.13 -4.05 -8.75
N GLU A 172 -13.22 -3.41 -9.92
CA GLU A 172 -12.08 -3.08 -10.77
C GLU A 172 -11.04 -2.22 -10.04
N ALA A 173 -11.51 -1.16 -9.39
CA ALA A 173 -10.70 -0.23 -8.61
C ALA A 173 -9.93 -0.94 -7.47
N LEU A 174 -10.52 -1.97 -6.84
CA LEU A 174 -9.83 -2.73 -5.79
C LEU A 174 -8.73 -3.64 -6.34
N VAL A 175 -8.91 -4.21 -7.55
CA VAL A 175 -7.90 -5.08 -8.18
C VAL A 175 -6.60 -4.32 -8.43
N THR A 176 -6.63 -3.05 -8.85
CA THR A 176 -5.40 -2.27 -9.07
C THR A 176 -4.60 -2.09 -7.78
N THR A 177 -5.26 -1.89 -6.65
CA THR A 177 -4.60 -1.77 -5.35
C THR A 177 -3.99 -3.10 -4.91
N VAL A 178 -4.71 -4.21 -5.06
CA VAL A 178 -4.18 -5.54 -4.73
C VAL A 178 -2.93 -5.84 -5.56
N ILE A 179 -2.93 -5.53 -6.85
CA ILE A 179 -1.76 -5.69 -7.72
C ILE A 179 -0.62 -4.78 -7.26
N GLY A 180 -0.90 -3.51 -6.94
CA GLY A 180 0.10 -2.57 -6.42
C GLY A 180 0.81 -3.09 -5.17
N LEU A 181 0.05 -3.64 -4.21
CA LEU A 181 0.59 -4.27 -3.01
C LEU A 181 1.36 -5.55 -3.31
N PHE A 182 0.86 -6.38 -4.23
CA PHE A 182 1.54 -7.61 -4.65
C PHE A 182 2.91 -7.34 -5.29
N VAL A 183 3.07 -6.19 -5.98
CA VAL A 183 4.36 -5.75 -6.52
C VAL A 183 5.25 -5.14 -5.42
N ALA A 184 4.68 -4.38 -4.50
CA ALA A 184 5.43 -3.67 -3.46
C ALA A 184 6.04 -4.60 -2.40
N MET A 185 5.29 -5.60 -1.92
CA MET A 185 5.72 -6.44 -0.79
C MET A 185 7.01 -7.23 -1.11
N PRO A 186 7.14 -7.95 -2.24
CA PRO A 186 8.37 -8.65 -2.57
C PRO A 186 9.55 -7.69 -2.81
N ALA A 187 9.29 -6.53 -3.43
CA ALA A 187 10.32 -5.51 -3.64
C ALA A 187 10.87 -4.97 -2.32
N LEU A 188 9.99 -4.69 -1.34
CA LEU A 188 10.37 -4.23 -0.01
C LEU A 188 11.15 -5.29 0.76
N TRP A 189 10.68 -6.55 0.72
CA TRP A 189 11.37 -7.66 1.35
C TRP A 189 12.78 -7.86 0.79
N ALA A 190 12.92 -7.83 -0.54
CA ALA A 190 14.21 -7.94 -1.21
C ALA A 190 15.13 -6.76 -0.88
N TYR A 191 14.62 -5.53 -0.90
CA TYR A 191 15.39 -4.34 -0.50
C TYR A 191 15.97 -4.51 0.90
N ASN A 192 15.13 -4.84 1.89
CA ASN A 192 15.57 -5.03 3.28
C ASN A 192 16.58 -6.18 3.41
N TYR A 193 16.34 -7.30 2.72
CA TYR A 193 17.25 -8.44 2.72
C TYR A 193 18.63 -8.08 2.18
N PHE A 194 18.69 -7.44 1.01
CA PHE A 194 19.96 -7.06 0.39
C PHE A 194 20.65 -5.93 1.15
N MET A 195 19.91 -4.99 1.71
CA MET A 195 20.47 -3.90 2.51
C MET A 195 21.22 -4.45 3.73
N ASN A 196 20.59 -5.33 4.50
CA ASN A 196 21.22 -6.00 5.63
C ASN A 196 22.46 -6.82 5.19
N ARG A 197 22.38 -7.48 4.03
CA ARG A 197 23.50 -8.27 3.51
C ARG A 197 24.69 -7.38 3.14
N VAL A 198 24.44 -6.24 2.50
CA VAL A 198 25.47 -5.26 2.14
C VAL A 198 26.11 -4.65 3.38
N ASP A 199 25.34 -4.35 4.42
CA ASP A 199 25.87 -3.82 5.69
C ASP A 199 26.84 -4.80 6.37
N VAL A 200 26.48 -6.10 6.40
CA VAL A 200 27.39 -7.13 6.93
C VAL A 200 28.65 -7.23 6.06
N MET A 201 28.49 -7.25 4.74
CA MET A 201 29.63 -7.31 3.82
C MET A 201 30.52 -6.08 3.92
N SER A 202 29.97 -4.88 4.17
CA SER A 202 30.78 -3.66 4.34
C SER A 202 31.66 -3.73 5.57
N ILE A 203 31.13 -4.23 6.69
CA ILE A 203 31.90 -4.39 7.93
C ILE A 203 33.02 -5.43 7.76
N VAL A 204 32.73 -6.56 7.08
CA VAL A 204 33.75 -7.58 6.83
C VAL A 204 34.84 -7.05 5.89
N LEU A 205 34.44 -6.38 4.80
CA LEU A 205 35.36 -5.77 3.86
C LEU A 205 36.26 -4.74 4.54
N ASP A 206 35.69 -3.87 5.37
CA ASP A 206 36.40 -2.82 6.09
C ASP A 206 37.48 -3.40 7.01
N ASN A 207 37.10 -4.35 7.87
CA ASN A 207 38.03 -5.00 8.79
C ASN A 207 39.15 -5.75 8.05
N GLN A 208 38.80 -6.54 7.03
CA GLN A 208 39.78 -7.34 6.29
C GLN A 208 40.73 -6.46 5.47
N ALA A 209 40.21 -5.41 4.83
CA ALA A 209 41.04 -4.48 4.07
C ALA A 209 42.03 -3.76 4.98
N HIS A 210 41.57 -3.19 6.10
CA HIS A 210 42.47 -2.54 7.06
C HIS A 210 43.51 -3.50 7.62
N HIS A 211 43.11 -4.73 8.00
CA HIS A 211 44.05 -5.74 8.48
C HIS A 211 45.16 -6.04 7.46
N LEU A 212 44.79 -6.35 6.21
CA LEU A 212 45.76 -6.74 5.17
C LEU A 212 46.64 -5.58 4.73
N VAL A 213 46.06 -4.39 4.52
CA VAL A 213 46.81 -3.20 4.11
C VAL A 213 47.76 -2.76 5.21
N GLN A 214 47.31 -2.66 6.47
CA GLN A 214 48.17 -2.27 7.57
C GLN A 214 49.29 -3.30 7.81
N ALA A 215 49.01 -4.60 7.69
CA ALA A 215 50.03 -5.64 7.81
C ALA A 215 51.11 -5.51 6.73
N ALA A 216 50.70 -5.30 5.47
CA ALA A 216 51.61 -5.07 4.35
C ALA A 216 52.44 -3.80 4.50
N VAL A 217 51.82 -2.69 4.91
CA VAL A 217 52.49 -1.39 5.08
C VAL A 217 53.43 -1.40 6.26
N ARG A 218 53.00 -1.87 7.44
CA ARG A 218 53.86 -1.92 8.65
C ARG A 218 55.13 -2.72 8.39
N ARG A 219 55.03 -3.83 7.65
CA ARG A 219 56.20 -4.62 7.27
C ARG A 219 57.19 -3.78 6.46
N GLN A 220 56.73 -3.02 5.48
CA GLN A 220 57.59 -2.21 4.62
C GLN A 220 58.18 -0.98 5.32
N VAL A 221 57.40 -0.32 6.18
CA VAL A 221 57.84 0.82 7.00
C VAL A 221 58.87 0.37 8.05
N THR A 222 58.61 -0.75 8.75
CA THR A 222 59.54 -1.31 9.75
C THR A 222 60.88 -1.72 9.14
N LEU A 223 60.87 -2.23 7.90
CA LEU A 223 62.10 -2.60 7.17
C LEU A 223 62.94 -1.38 6.76
N THR A 224 62.34 -0.19 6.68
CA THR A 224 63.02 1.06 6.29
C THR A 224 63.44 1.86 7.52
N GLY A 225 62.67 1.79 8.61
CA GLY A 225 62.80 2.60 9.82
C GLY A 225 63.55 1.98 11.00
N SER A 226 64.61 1.19 10.78
CA SER A 226 65.49 0.73 11.88
C SER A 226 66.37 1.87 12.42
N ARG A 227 65.79 3.01 12.81
CA ARG A 227 66.41 4.07 13.63
C ARG A 227 65.46 5.20 14.08
N ALA A 228 64.29 4.92 14.65
CA ALA A 228 63.63 5.97 15.45
C ALA A 228 62.70 5.40 16.53
N GLY A 229 63.06 5.70 17.78
CA GLY A 229 62.19 5.99 18.92
C GLY A 229 60.91 5.18 19.10
N ALA A 230 60.92 4.33 20.13
CA ALA A 230 59.71 3.85 20.78
C ALA A 230 58.85 5.04 21.26
N SER A 231 57.86 5.45 20.45
CA SER A 231 56.80 6.36 20.89
C SER A 231 55.55 5.55 21.20
N ARG A 232 55.11 5.72 22.43
CA ARG A 232 54.06 4.99 23.12
C ARG A 232 52.70 5.27 22.46
N HIS A 233 52.22 4.31 21.68
CA HIS A 233 50.94 4.39 20.99
C HIS A 233 49.79 4.52 22.00
N LYS A 234 49.15 5.69 22.02
CA LYS A 234 47.92 5.94 22.76
C LYS A 234 46.81 5.19 22.02
N ARG A 235 46.35 4.09 22.61
CA ARG A 235 45.17 3.32 22.18
C ARG A 235 44.00 4.30 22.00
N ARG A 236 43.79 4.80 20.78
CA ARG A 236 42.56 5.52 20.42
C ARG A 236 41.47 4.46 20.50
N THR A 237 40.58 4.67 21.44
CA THR A 237 39.29 4.00 21.49
C THR A 237 38.63 4.25 20.15
N ASP A 238 38.49 3.16 19.42
CA ASP A 238 37.71 3.05 18.20
C ASP A 238 36.31 3.61 18.47
N GLN A 239 36.12 4.87 18.07
CA GLN A 239 34.80 5.44 17.78
C GLN A 239 34.61 5.39 16.26
N GLY A 240 34.90 4.24 15.65
CA GLY A 240 34.10 3.75 14.53
C GLY A 240 32.69 3.59 15.03
N GLY A 241 31.96 4.70 15.10
CA GLY A 241 30.53 4.67 15.29
C GLY A 241 30.00 3.76 14.20
N THR A 242 29.61 2.55 14.59
CA THR A 242 28.63 1.77 13.86
C THR A 242 27.50 2.75 13.61
N LYS A 243 27.46 3.35 12.41
CA LYS A 243 26.26 4.01 11.92
C LYS A 243 25.24 2.92 12.04
N LEU A 244 24.45 2.96 13.12
CA LEU A 244 23.32 2.08 13.27
C LEU A 244 22.62 2.14 11.92
N SER A 245 22.45 0.98 11.30
CA SER A 245 21.58 0.87 10.13
C SER A 245 20.34 1.70 10.47
N PRO A 246 19.92 2.65 9.62
CA PRO A 246 18.74 3.44 9.90
C PRO A 246 17.64 2.47 10.29
N LEU A 247 16.88 2.77 11.36
CA LEU A 247 15.68 1.99 11.67
C LEU A 247 14.92 1.75 10.35
N PRO A 248 14.36 0.54 10.14
CA PRO A 248 13.63 0.25 8.90
C PRO A 248 12.68 1.42 8.62
N ASP A 249 12.87 2.06 7.46
CA ASP A 249 12.12 3.25 7.10
C ASP A 249 10.63 2.93 7.20
N ILE A 250 9.96 3.51 8.20
CA ILE A 250 8.55 3.24 8.49
C ILE A 250 7.63 3.94 7.50
N THR A 251 8.17 4.81 6.63
CA THR A 251 7.41 5.59 5.65
C THR A 251 6.45 4.74 4.80
N PRO A 252 6.83 3.55 4.27
CA PRO A 252 5.89 2.69 3.54
C PRO A 252 4.76 2.14 4.43
N ILE A 253 5.06 1.78 5.68
CA ILE A 253 4.06 1.27 6.63
C ILE A 253 3.08 2.39 7.03
N VAL A 254 3.61 3.58 7.31
CA VAL A 254 2.80 4.76 7.64
C VAL A 254 1.92 5.16 6.46
N ASN A 255 2.44 5.13 5.24
CA ASN A 255 1.67 5.45 4.05
C ASN A 255 0.54 4.45 3.80
N VAL A 256 0.81 3.14 3.94
CA VAL A 256 -0.24 2.11 3.82
C VAL A 256 -1.25 2.22 4.94
N ALA A 257 -0.81 2.43 6.19
CA ALA A 257 -1.71 2.59 7.33
C ALA A 257 -2.59 3.83 7.20
N LEU A 258 -2.03 4.96 6.73
CA LEU A 258 -2.76 6.21 6.50
C LEU A 258 -3.81 6.05 5.38
N VAL A 259 -3.45 5.36 4.29
CA VAL A 259 -4.39 5.06 3.20
C VAL A 259 -5.52 4.15 3.69
N LEU A 260 -5.21 3.09 4.45
CA LEU A 260 -6.22 2.22 5.05
C LEU A 260 -7.12 2.99 6.02
N LEU A 261 -6.56 3.91 6.81
CA LEU A 261 -7.31 4.75 7.75
C LEU A 261 -8.23 5.72 7.01
N ILE A 262 -7.77 6.34 5.91
CA ILE A 262 -8.60 7.18 5.04
C ILE A 262 -9.73 6.37 4.39
N ILE A 263 -9.43 5.17 3.87
CA ILE A 263 -10.45 4.28 3.30
C ILE A 263 -11.48 3.89 4.37
N PHE A 264 -11.06 3.47 5.56
CA PHE A 264 -12.00 3.18 6.65
C PHE A 264 -12.80 4.42 7.07
N MET A 265 -12.17 5.58 7.17
CA MET A 265 -12.83 6.83 7.55
C MET A 265 -13.88 7.27 6.53
N ILE A 266 -13.66 7.00 5.24
CA ILE A 266 -14.61 7.35 4.16
C ILE A 266 -15.67 6.25 3.97
N VAL A 267 -15.28 4.98 3.97
CA VAL A 267 -16.18 3.85 3.70
C VAL A 267 -17.08 3.52 4.89
N THR A 268 -16.59 3.64 6.13
CA THR A 268 -17.40 3.34 7.34
C THR A 268 -18.65 4.21 7.48
N PRO A 269 -18.61 5.55 7.30
CA PRO A 269 -19.83 6.35 7.30
C PRO A 269 -20.76 5.99 6.13
N MET A 270 -20.22 5.70 4.93
CA MET A 270 -21.05 5.29 3.78
C MET A 270 -21.77 3.95 4.00
N ILE A 271 -21.16 2.98 4.71
CA ILE A 271 -21.83 1.73 5.09
C ILE A 271 -22.97 1.97 6.09
N ARG A 272 -22.80 2.95 6.99
CA ARG A 272 -23.84 3.29 7.97
C ARG A 272 -24.97 4.12 7.36
N GLU A 273 -24.67 4.97 6.37
CA GLU A 273 -25.67 5.72 5.60
C GLU A 273 -26.40 4.85 4.56
N GLY A 274 -25.82 3.71 4.18
CA GLY A 274 -26.41 2.72 3.27
C GLY A 274 -27.53 1.86 3.86
N VAL A 275 -27.75 1.91 5.19
CA VAL A 275 -29.03 1.47 5.75
C VAL A 275 -29.95 2.69 5.74
N GLN A 276 -30.38 3.08 4.54
CA GLN A 276 -31.69 3.70 4.45
C GLN A 276 -32.65 2.66 5.01
N VAL A 277 -33.08 2.87 6.25
CA VAL A 277 -34.37 2.34 6.68
C VAL A 277 -35.32 2.92 5.65
N GLU A 278 -35.72 2.11 4.69
CA GLU A 278 -36.85 2.41 3.81
C GLU A 278 -38.03 2.68 4.75
N THR A 279 -38.17 3.94 5.16
CA THR A 279 -39.47 4.45 5.53
C THR A 279 -40.33 4.20 4.30
N PRO A 280 -41.47 3.49 4.42
CA PRO A 280 -42.32 3.27 3.28
C PRO A 280 -42.61 4.63 2.65
N GLN A 281 -42.00 4.89 1.49
CA GLN A 281 -42.38 6.03 0.68
C GLN A 281 -43.73 5.62 0.08
N ALA A 282 -44.78 6.32 0.49
CA ALA A 282 -46.07 6.22 -0.14
C ALA A 282 -45.86 6.56 -1.63
N GLU A 283 -45.97 5.57 -2.51
CA GLU A 283 -46.14 5.83 -3.93
C GLU A 283 -47.38 6.71 -4.07
N ALA A 284 -47.19 7.93 -4.56
CA ALA A 284 -48.28 8.69 -5.12
C ALA A 284 -48.74 7.93 -6.37
N ILE A 285 -49.70 7.03 -6.19
CA ILE A 285 -50.46 6.45 -7.30
C ILE A 285 -51.34 7.58 -7.85
N ASP A 286 -50.74 8.42 -8.67
CA ASP A 286 -51.47 9.29 -9.58
C ASP A 286 -52.15 8.35 -10.59
N GLN A 287 -53.49 8.28 -10.48
CA GLN A 287 -54.42 7.41 -11.22
C GLN A 287 -54.74 6.07 -10.52
N LEU A 288 -55.56 6.14 -9.47
CA LEU A 288 -56.53 5.07 -9.25
C LEU A 288 -57.47 5.05 -10.47
N SER A 289 -57.32 4.04 -11.33
CA SER A 289 -58.40 3.67 -12.24
C SER A 289 -59.64 3.39 -11.39
N GLU A 290 -60.79 3.99 -11.73
CA GLU A 290 -62.09 3.82 -11.04
C GLU A 290 -62.60 2.37 -10.97
N GLN A 291 -61.80 1.38 -11.38
CA GLN A 291 -62.13 -0.03 -11.42
C GLN A 291 -61.67 -0.84 -10.21
N ASP A 292 -60.86 -0.29 -9.30
CA ASP A 292 -60.62 -0.93 -8.00
C ASP A 292 -61.40 -0.20 -6.90
N GLN A 293 -62.59 -0.72 -6.61
CA GLN A 293 -63.34 -0.37 -5.41
C GLN A 293 -62.60 -0.90 -4.18
N SER A 294 -61.51 -0.25 -3.78
CA SER A 294 -60.91 -0.40 -2.46
C SER A 294 -61.60 0.57 -1.50
N VAL A 295 -61.92 0.13 -0.29
CA VAL A 295 -62.39 1.06 0.75
C VAL A 295 -61.29 2.09 1.03
N VAL A 296 -61.60 3.36 0.82
CA VAL A 296 -60.69 4.48 1.10
C VAL A 296 -61.12 5.13 2.40
N LEU A 297 -60.20 5.17 3.36
CA LEU A 297 -60.35 5.89 4.61
C LEU A 297 -59.44 7.12 4.59
N SER A 298 -60.03 8.31 4.57
CA SER A 298 -59.31 9.57 4.53
C SER A 298 -59.32 10.25 5.91
N ILE A 299 -58.18 10.77 6.34
CA ILE A 299 -58.01 11.56 7.56
C ILE A 299 -57.45 12.92 7.17
N GLN A 300 -58.19 13.98 7.48
CA GLN A 300 -57.77 15.36 7.22
C GLN A 300 -56.87 15.90 8.35
N ALA A 301 -56.19 17.02 8.11
CA ALA A 301 -55.27 17.63 9.08
C ALA A 301 -55.95 18.13 10.37
N ASP A 302 -57.26 18.35 10.34
CA ASP A 302 -58.10 18.71 11.49
C ASP A 302 -58.59 17.50 12.30
N GLY A 303 -58.24 16.27 11.89
CA GLY A 303 -58.67 15.02 12.52
C GLY A 303 -60.03 14.52 12.03
N ALA A 304 -60.67 15.17 11.04
CA ALA A 304 -61.90 14.67 10.45
C ALA A 304 -61.64 13.40 9.62
N MET A 305 -62.43 12.36 9.88
CA MET A 305 -62.31 11.06 9.22
C MET A 305 -63.46 10.83 8.23
N PHE A 306 -63.14 10.24 7.10
CA PHE A 306 -64.09 9.91 6.04
C PHE A 306 -63.88 8.48 5.55
N VAL A 307 -64.97 7.74 5.35
CA VAL A 307 -64.95 6.42 4.69
C VAL A 307 -65.72 6.57 3.38
N ASN A 308 -65.05 6.34 2.24
CA ASN A 308 -65.64 6.49 0.90
C ASN A 308 -66.46 7.80 0.74
N LEU A 309 -65.89 8.93 1.19
CA LEU A 309 -66.47 10.29 1.18
C LEU A 309 -67.54 10.59 2.26
N LYS A 310 -67.94 9.63 3.08
CA LYS A 310 -68.90 9.84 4.17
C LYS A 310 -68.17 10.21 5.47
N ALA A 311 -68.52 11.34 6.08
CA ALA A 311 -67.96 11.79 7.35
C ALA A 311 -68.30 10.80 8.47
N VAL A 312 -67.30 10.40 9.25
CA VAL A 312 -67.43 9.47 10.36
C VAL A 312 -66.75 9.99 11.61
N ASN A 313 -67.36 9.73 12.76
CA ASN A 313 -66.76 10.03 14.06
C ASN A 313 -66.02 8.79 14.58
N GLN A 314 -65.10 8.98 15.53
CA GLN A 314 -64.30 7.88 16.10
C GLN A 314 -65.15 6.73 16.66
N ALA A 315 -66.31 7.04 17.26
CA ALA A 315 -67.24 6.03 17.79
C ALA A 315 -68.01 5.25 16.70
N SER A 316 -68.20 5.84 15.51
CA SER A 316 -68.92 5.20 14.40
C SER A 316 -68.01 4.65 13.31
N LEU A 317 -66.70 4.92 13.40
CA LEU A 317 -65.68 4.52 12.43
C LEU A 317 -65.72 3.03 12.14
N GLN A 318 -65.67 2.20 13.18
CA GLN A 318 -65.63 0.74 13.04
C GLN A 318 -66.90 0.19 12.38
N SER A 319 -68.06 0.73 12.74
CA SER A 319 -69.36 0.31 12.19
C SER A 319 -69.51 0.70 10.72
N GLU A 320 -69.11 1.92 10.36
CA GLU A 320 -69.18 2.40 8.97
C GLU A 320 -68.11 1.73 8.10
N LEU A 321 -66.90 1.52 8.64
CA LEU A 321 -65.82 0.85 7.93
C LEU A 321 -66.15 -0.62 7.67
N SER A 322 -66.71 -1.33 8.66
CA SER A 322 -67.18 -2.71 8.47
C SER A 322 -68.34 -2.80 7.47
N LEU A 323 -69.21 -1.80 7.41
CA LEU A 323 -70.29 -1.71 6.43
C LEU A 323 -69.74 -1.43 5.02
N ALA A 324 -68.77 -0.54 4.88
CA ALA A 324 -68.12 -0.24 3.61
C ALA A 324 -67.26 -1.39 3.08
N TYR A 325 -66.71 -2.21 3.98
CA TYR A 325 -65.88 -3.38 3.65
C TYR A 325 -66.68 -4.64 3.31
N ARG A 326 -68.00 -4.67 3.58
CA ARG A 326 -68.88 -5.79 3.20
C ARG A 326 -68.90 -5.97 1.68
N GLY A 327 -68.49 -7.15 1.22
CA GLY A 327 -68.39 -7.48 -0.20
C GLY A 327 -67.01 -7.24 -0.81
N GLN A 328 -66.04 -6.76 -0.02
CA GLN A 328 -64.64 -6.54 -0.43
C GLN A 328 -63.65 -7.36 0.44
N GLU A 329 -64.12 -8.46 1.00
CA GLU A 329 -63.34 -9.36 1.86
C GLU A 329 -62.07 -9.82 1.14
N GLY A 330 -60.90 -9.55 1.73
CA GLY A 330 -59.59 -9.91 1.17
C GLY A 330 -58.92 -8.82 0.33
N LYS A 331 -59.55 -7.66 0.13
CA LYS A 331 -58.90 -6.49 -0.50
C LYS A 331 -58.23 -5.58 0.51
N ALA A 332 -57.17 -4.90 0.09
CA ALA A 332 -56.46 -3.90 0.90
C ALA A 332 -57.36 -2.69 1.20
N VAL A 333 -57.21 -2.10 2.39
CA VAL A 333 -57.84 -0.82 2.74
C VAL A 333 -56.82 0.29 2.55
N VAL A 334 -57.17 1.32 1.79
CA VAL A 334 -56.27 2.45 1.52
C VAL A 334 -56.55 3.55 2.54
N ILE A 335 -55.54 3.90 3.34
CA ILE A 335 -55.60 5.03 4.28
C ILE A 335 -54.94 6.24 3.62
N LYS A 336 -55.71 7.30 3.41
CA LYS A 336 -55.22 8.60 2.96
C LYS A 336 -55.08 9.54 4.15
N GLY A 337 -53.86 9.95 4.47
CA GLY A 337 -53.60 10.86 5.59
C GLY A 337 -52.97 12.17 5.13
N ALA A 338 -53.28 13.27 5.82
CA ALA A 338 -52.52 14.51 5.74
C ALA A 338 -51.08 14.33 6.29
N GLU A 339 -50.10 15.03 5.71
CA GLU A 339 -48.66 14.88 6.01
C GLU A 339 -48.29 15.08 7.50
N ASN A 340 -49.05 15.91 8.23
CA ASN A 340 -48.74 16.29 9.62
C ASN A 340 -49.66 15.63 10.67
N LEU A 341 -50.25 14.47 10.37
CA LEU A 341 -51.12 13.77 11.30
C LEU A 341 -50.36 13.20 12.51
N PRO A 342 -50.87 13.37 13.74
CA PRO A 342 -50.34 12.69 14.91
C PRO A 342 -50.38 11.17 14.72
N TYR A 343 -49.27 10.51 15.04
CA TYR A 343 -49.16 9.04 14.91
C TYR A 343 -50.25 8.27 15.69
N ARG A 344 -50.76 8.86 16.78
CA ARG A 344 -51.87 8.31 17.58
C ARG A 344 -53.16 8.12 16.75
N ASP A 345 -53.45 9.04 15.84
CA ASP A 345 -54.69 9.02 15.07
C ASP A 345 -54.61 7.96 13.97
N ILE A 346 -53.43 7.81 13.36
CA ILE A 346 -53.14 6.75 12.39
C ILE A 346 -53.28 5.36 13.04
N LEU A 347 -52.73 5.16 14.25
CA LEU A 347 -52.86 3.90 14.98
C LEU A 347 -54.31 3.52 15.26
N SER A 348 -55.14 4.49 15.65
CA SER A 348 -56.56 4.22 15.95
C SER A 348 -57.35 3.72 14.74
N VAL A 349 -56.96 4.18 13.54
CA VAL A 349 -57.53 3.74 12.28
C VAL A 349 -56.99 2.37 11.86
N MET A 350 -55.68 2.13 12.02
CA MET A 350 -55.08 0.82 11.75
C MET A 350 -55.70 -0.28 12.63
N ASP A 351 -55.98 0.02 13.90
CA ASP A 351 -56.67 -0.91 14.79
C ASP A 351 -58.09 -1.21 14.29
N ALA A 352 -58.83 -0.20 13.81
CA ALA A 352 -60.15 -0.40 13.20
C ALA A 352 -60.09 -1.28 11.94
N CYS A 353 -59.08 -1.08 11.08
CA CYS A 353 -58.84 -1.90 9.88
C CYS A 353 -58.45 -3.36 10.23
N LYS A 354 -57.73 -3.56 11.33
CA LYS A 354 -57.35 -4.90 11.80
C LYS A 354 -58.55 -5.68 12.33
N VAL A 355 -59.45 -5.00 13.05
CA VAL A 355 -60.65 -5.64 13.63
C VAL A 355 -61.65 -6.09 12.56
N ILE A 356 -61.73 -5.39 11.42
CA ILE A 356 -62.58 -5.81 10.29
C ILE A 356 -61.95 -6.93 9.44
N GLY A 357 -60.70 -7.34 9.73
CA GLY A 357 -60.03 -8.42 9.03
C GLY A 357 -59.42 -8.03 7.68
N ALA A 358 -59.06 -6.75 7.47
CA ALA A 358 -58.34 -6.35 6.26
C ALA A 358 -56.94 -6.99 6.24
N PRO A 359 -56.55 -7.69 5.14
CA PRO A 359 -55.29 -8.43 5.07
C PRO A 359 -54.05 -7.53 4.92
N SER A 360 -54.23 -6.33 4.38
CA SER A 360 -53.18 -5.32 4.23
C SER A 360 -53.79 -3.91 4.25
N VAL A 361 -52.97 -2.95 4.66
CA VAL A 361 -53.32 -1.53 4.76
C VAL A 361 -52.27 -0.72 4.02
N ASP A 362 -52.69 0.01 3.00
CA ASP A 362 -51.82 0.85 2.20
C ASP A 362 -51.95 2.31 2.66
N LEU A 363 -50.83 2.94 3.03
CA LEU A 363 -50.82 4.36 3.41
C LEU A 363 -50.45 5.23 2.21
N VAL A 364 -51.28 6.22 1.94
CA VAL A 364 -51.05 7.26 0.94
C VAL A 364 -51.05 8.62 1.62
N ALA A 365 -49.99 9.40 1.45
CA ALA A 365 -49.96 10.79 1.89
C ALA A 365 -50.68 11.66 0.84
N SER A 366 -51.71 12.39 1.24
CA SER A 366 -52.34 13.38 0.36
C SER A 366 -51.70 14.74 0.57
N ARG A 367 -51.13 15.32 -0.49
CA ARG A 367 -50.70 16.72 -0.51
C ARG A 367 -51.94 17.60 -0.48
N ALA A 368 -52.03 18.51 0.48
CA ALA A 368 -53.07 19.54 0.46
C ALA A 368 -52.80 20.47 -0.74
N GLU A 369 -53.78 20.62 -1.63
CA GLU A 369 -53.86 21.79 -2.53
C GLU A 369 -54.41 23.00 -1.77
#